data_AF-A0A7J2HUF4-F1
#
_entry.id   AF-A0A7J2HUF4-F1
#
_cell.length_a   1.000
_cell.length_b   1.000
_cell.length_c   1.000
_cell.angle_alpha   90.00
_cell.angle_beta   90.00
_cell.angle_gamma   90.00
#
_symmetry.space_group_name_H-M   'P 1'
#
loop_
_entity.id
_entity.type
_entity.pdbx_description
1 polymer ?
#
loop_
_entity_poly.entity_id
_entity_poly.type
_entity_poly.pdbx_seq_one_letter_code
_entity_poly.pdbx_strand_id
1 'polypeptide(L)'
;MKPGLKLYFKPKSGGAPAAAISEDMILKAEYSEDRWRLKNRVIYVGAGGRILADVCEGGGDLPVVVHDPYLTDPHEAERRANVRLSLNKEYGRELRIEMRQRDFEDLGIDLGDTVIVNLPDLGLSNAAMFLLEIGYDPKSLRCGLILGGRLELFEESLREEIGGDVAARFGKLMTLPEQTSTLVFTLDKIARIQADQKHVVYVNKTPLTLYNAQNVILNSSGEVELASGATEGSFEAQVLPPSELFVNWIKLEWMAEKNGGEISADFLNSDGELLGQIYDAYGTQFYRFRKWPNGYGSLTYLNHENWGSIKATVTSIKAGILNAYCIKLAPEV
;
A
#
# COMPACT_ATOMS: atom_id res chain seq x y z
N MET A 1 -27.11 7.00 -4.87
CA MET A 1 -27.21 7.45 -6.28
C MET A 1 -28.30 8.50 -6.39
N LYS A 2 -28.04 9.62 -7.08
CA LYS A 2 -29.11 10.60 -7.36
C LYS A 2 -30.13 9.97 -8.33
N PRO A 3 -31.44 10.27 -8.22
CA PRO A 3 -32.44 9.75 -9.14
C PRO A 3 -32.10 10.13 -10.60
N GLY A 4 -32.23 9.18 -11.53
CA GLY A 4 -32.02 9.41 -12.97
C GLY A 4 -30.63 9.06 -13.52
N LEU A 5 -29.65 8.73 -12.67
CA LEU A 5 -28.34 8.26 -13.12
C LEU A 5 -28.39 6.75 -13.38
N LYS A 6 -27.93 6.32 -14.56
CA LYS A 6 -27.76 4.91 -14.93
C LYS A 6 -26.30 4.53 -14.81
N LEU A 7 -26.02 3.38 -14.21
CA LEU A 7 -24.70 2.79 -14.22
C LEU A 7 -24.47 2.17 -15.60
N TYR A 8 -23.48 2.66 -16.33
CA TYR A 8 -23.07 2.08 -17.61
C TYR A 8 -21.80 1.26 -17.41
N PHE A 9 -21.85 0.01 -17.85
CA PHE A 9 -20.66 -0.83 -17.97
C PHE A 9 -20.18 -0.76 -19.42
N LYS A 10 -19.23 0.14 -19.69
CA LYS A 10 -18.57 0.28 -21.00
C LYS A 10 -17.14 -0.26 -20.86
N PRO A 11 -16.91 -1.56 -21.12
CA PRO A 11 -15.55 -2.11 -21.09
C PRO A 11 -14.71 -1.44 -22.18
N LYS A 12 -13.40 -1.29 -21.94
CA LYS A 12 -12.47 -0.76 -22.94
C LYS A 12 -12.60 -1.58 -24.22
N SER A 13 -13.00 -0.95 -25.32
CA SER A 13 -13.08 -1.62 -26.60
C SER A 13 -11.66 -1.82 -27.13
N GLY A 14 -11.23 -3.06 -27.30
CA GLY A 14 -10.06 -3.40 -28.15
C GLY A 14 -10.35 -3.20 -29.65
N GLY A 15 -11.33 -2.35 -29.99
CA GLY A 15 -11.78 -2.11 -31.35
C GLY A 15 -10.90 -1.10 -32.09
N ALA A 16 -11.20 -0.90 -33.38
CA ALA A 16 -10.56 0.14 -34.16
C ALA A 16 -10.71 1.52 -33.47
N PRO A 17 -9.69 2.38 -33.53
CA PRO A 17 -9.76 3.72 -32.94
C PRO A 17 -10.95 4.50 -33.49
N ALA A 18 -11.68 5.17 -32.59
CA ALA A 18 -12.90 5.90 -32.93
C ALA A 18 -12.62 7.15 -33.78
N ALA A 19 -11.47 7.79 -33.54
CA ALA A 19 -11.04 8.97 -34.29
C ALA A 19 -9.52 9.15 -34.22
N ALA A 20 -9.02 10.12 -34.99
CA ALA A 20 -7.64 10.60 -34.92
C ALA A 20 -7.62 12.07 -34.51
N ILE A 21 -6.71 12.42 -33.60
CA ILE A 21 -6.49 13.78 -33.12
C ILE A 21 -5.11 14.23 -33.58
N SER A 22 -5.08 15.33 -34.31
CA SER A 22 -3.86 15.95 -34.87
C SER A 22 -3.66 17.37 -34.33
N GLU A 23 -2.44 17.90 -34.52
CA GLU A 23 -2.01 19.21 -34.01
C GLU A 23 -2.93 20.38 -34.44
N ASP A 24 -3.54 20.32 -35.62
CA ASP A 24 -4.43 21.36 -36.15
C ASP A 24 -5.73 21.53 -35.34
N MET A 25 -6.15 20.49 -34.63
CA MET A 25 -7.35 20.50 -33.79
C MET A 25 -7.07 20.99 -32.36
N ILE A 26 -5.80 21.18 -32.00
CA ILE A 26 -5.37 21.39 -30.62
C ILE A 26 -4.94 22.85 -30.39
N LEU A 27 -5.48 23.45 -29.34
CA LEU A 27 -5.10 24.78 -28.87
C LEU A 27 -3.93 24.72 -27.88
N LYS A 28 -3.90 23.68 -27.04
CA LYS A 28 -2.85 23.43 -26.06
C LYS A 28 -2.75 21.93 -25.80
N ALA A 29 -1.53 21.42 -25.69
CA ALA A 29 -1.28 20.05 -25.27
C ALA A 29 -0.17 20.00 -24.23
N GLU A 30 -0.30 19.08 -23.28
CA GLU A 30 0.70 18.77 -22.26
C GLU A 30 0.77 17.24 -22.11
N TYR A 31 1.94 16.68 -22.36
CA TYR A 31 2.20 15.25 -22.21
C TYR A 31 3.12 15.01 -21.01
N SER A 32 2.72 14.07 -20.16
CA SER A 32 3.49 13.64 -18.99
C SER A 32 3.66 12.13 -19.00
N GLU A 33 4.87 11.68 -18.65
CA GLU A 33 5.21 10.25 -18.62
C GLU A 33 6.08 9.89 -17.41
N ASP A 34 5.59 8.95 -16.60
CA ASP A 34 6.29 8.38 -15.45
C ASP A 34 7.21 7.22 -15.88
N ARG A 35 8.35 7.57 -16.49
CA ARG A 35 9.30 6.58 -17.02
C ARG A 35 9.85 5.59 -15.97
N TRP A 36 9.83 5.95 -14.69
CA TRP A 36 10.29 5.10 -13.59
C TRP A 36 9.32 3.94 -13.28
N ARG A 37 8.08 4.02 -13.76
CA ARG A 37 7.05 2.97 -13.65
C ARG A 37 6.84 2.18 -14.94
N LEU A 38 7.57 2.49 -16.02
CA LEU A 38 7.58 1.65 -17.21
C LEU A 38 8.13 0.27 -16.85
N LYS A 39 7.23 -0.72 -16.85
CA LYS A 39 7.54 -2.12 -16.61
C LYS A 39 7.10 -2.91 -17.83
N ASN A 40 8.07 -3.51 -18.50
CA ASN A 40 7.85 -4.23 -19.75
C ASN A 40 7.84 -5.75 -19.56
N ARG A 41 8.08 -6.22 -18.33
CA ARG A 41 8.07 -7.63 -17.95
C ARG A 41 7.42 -7.81 -16.59
N VAL A 42 6.53 -8.79 -16.46
CA VAL A 42 5.81 -9.12 -15.23
C VAL A 42 6.08 -10.59 -14.88
N ILE A 43 6.67 -10.81 -13.71
CA ILE A 43 7.00 -12.14 -13.19
C ILE A 43 6.10 -12.41 -11.99
N TYR A 44 5.29 -13.46 -12.06
CA TYR A 44 4.47 -13.92 -10.94
C TYR A 44 5.15 -15.07 -10.21
N VAL A 45 5.36 -14.90 -8.92
CA VAL A 45 5.92 -15.89 -8.01
C VAL A 45 4.80 -16.39 -7.10
N GLY A 46 4.44 -17.66 -7.26
CA GLY A 46 3.38 -18.33 -6.52
C GLY A 46 3.83 -18.99 -5.21
N ALA A 47 2.99 -19.88 -4.70
CA ALA A 47 3.22 -20.65 -3.50
C ALA A 47 4.58 -21.39 -3.52
N GLY A 48 5.31 -21.30 -2.40
CA GLY A 48 6.64 -21.92 -2.26
C GLY A 48 7.74 -21.24 -3.10
N GLY A 49 7.54 -20.00 -3.54
CA GLY A 49 8.55 -19.22 -4.26
C GLY A 49 8.75 -19.64 -5.72
N ARG A 50 7.81 -20.39 -6.30
CA ARG A 50 7.91 -20.85 -7.69
C ARG A 50 7.44 -19.77 -8.66
N ILE A 51 8.19 -19.53 -9.73
CA ILE A 51 7.73 -18.67 -10.82
C ILE A 51 6.62 -19.40 -11.57
N LEU A 52 5.41 -18.82 -11.57
CA LEU A 52 4.22 -19.38 -12.22
C LEU A 52 3.94 -18.74 -13.59
N ALA A 53 4.33 -17.48 -13.78
CA ALA A 53 4.24 -16.80 -15.07
C ALA A 53 5.35 -15.76 -15.23
N ASP A 54 5.77 -15.56 -16.46
CA ASP A 54 6.76 -14.57 -16.87
C ASP A 54 6.38 -14.04 -18.25
N VAL A 55 5.80 -12.85 -18.28
CA VAL A 55 5.28 -12.23 -19.50
C VAL A 55 6.07 -10.96 -19.77
N CYS A 56 6.56 -10.81 -20.99
CA CYS A 56 7.37 -9.67 -21.42
C CYS A 56 6.87 -9.12 -22.75
N GLU A 57 7.04 -7.82 -22.97
CA GLU A 57 6.74 -7.17 -24.23
C GLU A 57 7.77 -6.09 -24.58
N GLY A 58 8.20 -6.07 -25.84
CA GLY A 58 9.20 -5.13 -26.32
C GLY A 58 10.63 -5.49 -25.89
N GLY A 59 11.55 -4.56 -26.14
CA GLY A 59 12.95 -4.67 -25.71
C GLY A 59 13.20 -4.01 -24.35
N GLY A 60 14.31 -4.38 -23.70
CA GLY A 60 14.70 -3.90 -22.38
C GLY A 60 14.36 -4.88 -21.26
N ASP A 61 15.00 -4.72 -20.10
CA ASP A 61 14.74 -5.55 -18.91
C ASP A 61 14.29 -4.66 -17.76
N LEU A 62 12.99 -4.35 -17.74
CA LEU A 62 12.33 -3.55 -16.71
C LEU A 62 11.27 -4.43 -15.99
N PRO A 63 11.70 -5.43 -15.20
CA PRO A 63 10.79 -6.36 -14.58
C PRO A 63 10.04 -5.74 -13.39
N VAL A 64 8.83 -6.25 -13.17
CA VAL A 64 8.12 -6.21 -11.89
C VAL A 64 7.87 -7.64 -11.43
N VAL A 65 8.18 -7.92 -10.17
CA VAL A 65 7.98 -9.24 -9.55
C VAL A 65 6.81 -9.13 -8.59
N VAL A 66 5.82 -10.00 -8.78
CA VAL A 66 4.61 -10.06 -7.96
C VAL A 66 4.65 -11.36 -7.16
N HIS A 67 4.66 -11.24 -5.84
CA HIS A 67 4.61 -12.40 -4.94
C HIS A 67 3.16 -12.65 -4.50
N ASP A 68 2.61 -13.81 -4.87
CA ASP A 68 1.31 -14.29 -4.40
C ASP A 68 1.50 -15.70 -3.79
N PRO A 69 1.71 -15.81 -2.46
CA PRO A 69 2.03 -17.07 -1.81
C PRO A 69 0.88 -18.08 -1.82
N TYR A 70 -0.33 -17.67 -2.24
CA TYR A 70 -1.52 -18.53 -2.29
C TYR A 70 -1.86 -18.96 -3.72
N LEU A 71 -1.27 -18.32 -4.73
CA LEU A 71 -1.45 -18.68 -6.12
C LEU A 71 -0.66 -19.94 -6.44
N THR A 72 -1.37 -20.94 -6.98
CA THR A 72 -0.79 -22.24 -7.37
C THR A 72 -1.02 -22.58 -8.84
N ASP A 73 -1.99 -21.91 -9.49
CA ASP A 73 -2.35 -22.16 -10.89
C ASP A 73 -1.55 -21.25 -11.85
N PRO A 74 -0.73 -21.83 -12.76
CA PRO A 74 0.00 -21.08 -13.77
C PRO A 74 -0.87 -20.31 -14.77
N HIS A 75 -2.05 -20.83 -15.13
CA HIS A 75 -2.91 -20.17 -16.12
C HIS A 75 -3.54 -18.89 -15.55
N GLU A 76 -3.95 -18.92 -14.29
CA GLU A 76 -4.42 -17.72 -13.59
C GLU A 76 -3.27 -16.73 -13.35
N ALA A 77 -2.06 -17.21 -13.06
CA ALA A 77 -0.86 -16.34 -12.96
C ALA A 77 -0.56 -15.64 -14.29
N GLU A 78 -0.64 -16.35 -15.40
CA GLU A 78 -0.43 -15.79 -16.74
C GLU A 78 -1.51 -14.78 -17.11
N ARG A 79 -2.78 -15.06 -16.80
CA ARG A 79 -3.88 -14.10 -17.00
C ARG A 79 -3.63 -12.81 -16.22
N ARG A 80 -3.24 -12.91 -14.95
CA ARG A 80 -2.93 -11.75 -14.10
C ARG A 80 -1.70 -10.99 -14.59
N ALA A 81 -0.65 -11.71 -15.00
CA ALA A 81 0.55 -11.13 -15.60
C ALA A 81 0.22 -10.30 -16.85
N ASN A 82 -0.60 -10.83 -17.75
CA ASN A 82 -1.06 -10.12 -18.95
C ASN A 82 -1.93 -8.89 -18.63
N VAL A 83 -2.83 -9.01 -17.67
CA VAL A 83 -3.65 -7.87 -17.20
C VAL A 83 -2.74 -6.78 -16.65
N ARG A 84 -1.80 -7.12 -15.75
CA ARG A 84 -0.89 -6.14 -15.16
C ARG A 84 0.06 -5.53 -16.17
N LEU A 85 0.57 -6.32 -17.12
CA LEU A 85 1.40 -5.80 -18.20
C LEU A 85 0.63 -4.78 -19.06
N SER A 86 -0.66 -5.03 -19.31
CA SER A 86 -1.54 -4.09 -20.02
C SER A 86 -1.81 -2.83 -19.20
N LEU A 87 -2.02 -2.95 -17.88
CA LEU A 87 -2.13 -1.79 -16.98
C LEU A 87 -0.84 -0.96 -16.99
N ASN A 88 0.34 -1.58 -16.94
CA ASN A 88 1.63 -0.88 -16.97
C ASN A 88 1.89 -0.09 -18.27
N LYS A 89 1.25 -0.46 -19.39
CA LYS A 89 1.31 0.33 -20.64
C LYS A 89 0.47 1.59 -20.58
N GLU A 90 -0.62 1.53 -19.83
CA GLU A 90 -1.62 2.58 -19.76
C GLU A 90 -1.28 3.56 -18.64
N TYR A 91 -0.96 3.06 -17.45
CA TYR A 91 -0.59 3.90 -16.30
C TYR A 91 0.77 4.56 -16.50
N GLY A 92 0.85 5.82 -16.08
CA GLY A 92 2.06 6.62 -16.20
C GLY A 92 2.23 7.32 -17.54
N ARG A 93 1.22 7.35 -18.42
CA ARG A 93 1.19 8.19 -19.62
C ARG A 93 -0.10 9.00 -19.66
N GLU A 94 0.00 10.30 -19.48
CA GLU A 94 -1.15 11.20 -19.48
C GLU A 94 -0.93 12.32 -20.50
N LEU A 95 -1.92 12.52 -21.36
CA LEU A 95 -1.96 13.61 -22.31
C LEU A 95 -3.18 14.47 -22.00
N ARG A 96 -2.94 15.74 -21.68
CA ARG A 96 -3.97 16.76 -21.51
C ARG A 96 -4.01 17.60 -22.75
N ILE A 97 -5.18 17.69 -23.39
CA ILE A 97 -5.38 18.56 -24.55
C ILE A 97 -6.55 19.51 -24.33
N GLU A 98 -6.41 20.71 -24.87
CA GLU A 98 -7.46 21.70 -24.97
C GLU A 98 -7.74 21.92 -26.45
N MET A 99 -9.00 21.78 -26.86
CA MET A 99 -9.47 21.98 -28.23
C MET A 99 -10.75 22.80 -28.27
N ARG A 100 -11.19 23.22 -29.46
CA ARG A 100 -12.47 23.90 -29.61
C ARG A 100 -13.60 22.88 -29.49
N GLN A 101 -14.72 23.30 -28.91
CA GLN A 101 -15.87 22.42 -28.74
C GLN A 101 -16.41 21.87 -30.08
N ARG A 102 -16.37 22.68 -31.14
CA ARG A 102 -16.78 22.25 -32.48
C ARG A 102 -15.92 21.09 -33.00
N ASP A 103 -14.60 21.20 -32.87
CA ASP A 103 -13.67 20.17 -33.33
C ASP A 103 -13.87 18.87 -32.52
N PHE A 104 -14.18 18.99 -31.22
CA PHE A 104 -14.55 17.85 -30.38
C PHE A 104 -15.86 17.17 -30.81
N GLU A 105 -16.92 17.95 -31.06
CA GLU A 105 -18.21 17.43 -31.50
C GLU A 105 -18.10 16.74 -32.86
N ASP A 106 -17.28 17.27 -33.77
CA ASP A 106 -17.01 16.70 -35.09
C ASP A 106 -16.25 15.36 -35.01
N LEU A 107 -15.45 15.13 -33.95
CA LEU A 107 -14.77 13.85 -33.71
C LEU A 107 -15.73 12.72 -33.34
N GLY A 108 -16.91 13.02 -32.77
CA GLY A 108 -17.92 12.03 -32.41
C GLY A 108 -17.46 10.99 -31.38
N ILE A 109 -16.47 11.32 -30.56
CA ILE A 109 -15.87 10.45 -29.53
C ILE A 109 -16.54 10.64 -28.16
N ASP A 110 -16.56 9.58 -27.36
CA ASP A 110 -17.10 9.59 -26.00
C ASP A 110 -16.14 8.92 -24.99
N LEU A 111 -16.43 9.08 -23.71
CA LEU A 111 -15.66 8.47 -22.61
C LEU A 111 -15.44 6.98 -22.84
N GLY A 112 -14.19 6.54 -22.65
CA GLY A 112 -13.74 5.16 -22.83
C GLY A 112 -13.35 4.79 -24.26
N ASP A 113 -13.55 5.66 -25.25
CA ASP A 113 -13.13 5.40 -26.63
C ASP A 113 -11.60 5.51 -26.78
N THR A 114 -11.03 4.72 -27.68
CA THR A 114 -9.62 4.83 -28.08
C THR A 114 -9.48 5.78 -29.26
N VAL A 115 -8.54 6.71 -29.19
CA VAL A 115 -8.20 7.64 -30.28
C VAL A 115 -6.73 7.48 -30.66
N ILE A 116 -6.42 7.73 -31.93
CA ILE A 116 -5.04 7.86 -32.39
C ILE A 116 -4.59 9.30 -32.23
N VAL A 117 -3.55 9.52 -31.46
CA VAL A 117 -2.95 10.84 -31.27
C VAL A 117 -1.71 10.97 -32.16
N ASN A 118 -1.68 12.02 -32.96
CA ASN A 118 -0.53 12.40 -33.77
C ASN A 118 -0.05 13.80 -33.39
N LEU A 119 0.83 13.85 -32.39
CA LEU A 119 1.51 15.01 -31.83
C LEU A 119 3.03 14.74 -31.82
N PRO A 120 3.69 14.73 -32.99
CA PRO A 120 5.12 14.42 -33.09
C PRO A 120 6.00 15.35 -32.24
N ASP A 121 5.60 16.61 -32.04
CA ASP A 121 6.33 17.57 -31.20
C ASP A 121 6.40 17.14 -29.72
N LEU A 122 5.45 16.33 -29.26
CA LEU A 122 5.41 15.74 -27.92
C LEU A 122 5.91 14.28 -27.90
N GLY A 123 6.47 13.78 -29.01
CA GLY A 123 6.94 12.40 -29.15
C GLY A 123 5.81 11.37 -29.31
N LEU A 124 4.60 11.81 -29.66
CA LEU A 124 3.43 10.95 -29.84
C LEU A 124 3.11 10.81 -31.33
N SER A 125 3.69 9.80 -31.99
CA SER A 125 3.41 9.52 -33.40
C SER A 125 2.51 8.29 -33.52
N ASN A 126 1.26 8.50 -33.94
CA ASN A 126 0.22 7.47 -34.03
C ASN A 126 0.01 6.70 -32.72
N ALA A 127 0.05 7.39 -31.59
CA ALA A 127 -0.12 6.78 -30.28
C ALA A 127 -1.60 6.51 -30.00
N ALA A 128 -1.96 5.24 -29.75
CA ALA A 128 -3.30 4.89 -29.29
C ALA A 128 -3.47 5.27 -27.81
N MET A 129 -4.47 6.11 -27.51
CA MET A 129 -4.78 6.57 -26.15
C MET A 129 -6.28 6.51 -25.87
N PHE A 130 -6.66 6.22 -24.63
CA PHE A 130 -8.07 6.17 -24.21
C PHE A 130 -8.54 7.51 -23.68
N LEU A 131 -9.78 7.89 -23.98
CA LEU A 131 -10.42 9.07 -23.40
C LEU A 131 -10.96 8.79 -21.99
N LEU A 132 -10.35 9.43 -20.99
CA LEU A 132 -10.68 9.24 -19.58
C LEU A 132 -11.59 10.33 -19.02
N GLU A 133 -11.34 11.59 -19.40
CA GLU A 133 -12.10 12.72 -18.89
C GLU A 133 -12.39 13.73 -20.01
N ILE A 134 -13.58 14.33 -19.93
CA ILE A 134 -14.05 15.39 -20.81
C ILE A 134 -14.51 16.54 -19.92
N GLY A 135 -13.84 17.69 -20.03
CA GLY A 135 -14.18 18.92 -19.32
C GLY A 135 -14.71 19.97 -20.29
N TYR A 136 -15.93 20.44 -20.06
CA TYR A 136 -16.54 21.51 -20.88
C TYR A 136 -16.42 22.85 -20.18
N ASP A 137 -15.86 23.85 -20.87
CA ASP A 137 -15.96 25.25 -20.47
C ASP A 137 -16.97 25.98 -21.40
N PRO A 138 -18.23 26.13 -20.97
CA PRO A 138 -19.27 26.73 -21.79
C PRO A 138 -19.06 28.22 -22.07
N LYS A 139 -18.20 28.91 -21.32
CA LYS A 139 -17.93 30.34 -21.55
C LYS A 139 -16.93 30.57 -22.68
N SER A 140 -15.95 29.69 -22.82
CA SER A 140 -14.90 29.81 -23.82
C SER A 140 -15.13 28.96 -25.06
N LEU A 141 -16.17 28.10 -25.07
CA LEU A 141 -16.46 27.10 -26.10
C LEU A 141 -15.26 26.18 -26.35
N ARG A 142 -14.58 25.80 -25.26
CA ARG A 142 -13.43 24.92 -25.26
C ARG A 142 -13.73 23.64 -24.51
N CYS A 143 -13.08 22.59 -24.96
CA CYS A 143 -13.13 21.27 -24.35
C CYS A 143 -11.73 20.88 -23.92
N GLY A 144 -11.58 20.51 -22.64
CA GLY A 144 -10.41 19.85 -22.12
C GLY A 144 -10.61 18.34 -22.19
N LEU A 145 -9.64 17.60 -22.72
CA LEU A 145 -9.65 16.14 -22.73
C LEU A 145 -8.43 15.61 -21.98
N ILE A 146 -8.63 14.53 -21.24
CA ILE A 146 -7.55 13.74 -20.64
C ILE A 146 -7.52 12.38 -21.34
N LEU A 147 -6.40 12.12 -22.00
CA LEU A 147 -6.14 10.93 -22.81
C LEU A 147 -5.02 10.10 -22.17
N GLY A 148 -5.11 8.76 -22.28
CA GLY A 148 -4.10 7.82 -21.80
C GLY A 148 -4.51 7.11 -20.52
N GLY A 149 -3.59 6.96 -19.59
CA GLY A 149 -3.84 6.52 -18.22
C GLY A 149 -3.74 7.68 -17.24
N ARG A 150 -4.24 7.46 -16.02
CA ARG A 150 -4.08 8.43 -14.94
C ARG A 150 -2.62 8.42 -14.49
N LEU A 151 -2.03 9.60 -14.28
CA LEU A 151 -0.80 9.67 -13.47
C LEU A 151 -1.15 9.19 -12.07
N GLU A 152 -0.57 8.08 -11.63
CA GLU A 152 -0.76 7.64 -10.26
C GLU A 152 -0.09 8.65 -9.34
N LEU A 153 -0.89 9.31 -8.50
CA LEU A 153 -0.34 10.02 -7.36
C LEU A 153 0.43 8.99 -6.52
N PHE A 154 1.57 9.39 -5.95
CA PHE A 154 2.40 8.54 -5.09
C PHE A 154 1.58 7.74 -4.04
N GLU A 155 0.46 8.32 -3.58
CA GLU A 155 -0.50 7.72 -2.67
C GLU A 155 -1.28 6.52 -3.23
N GLU A 156 -1.59 6.49 -4.52
CA GLU A 156 -2.21 5.34 -5.20
C GLU A 156 -1.20 4.20 -5.36
N SER A 157 0.07 4.53 -5.65
CA SER A 157 1.14 3.53 -5.70
C SER A 157 1.41 2.87 -4.34
N LEU A 158 1.30 3.64 -3.25
CA LEU A 158 1.36 3.12 -1.88
C LEU A 158 0.17 2.22 -1.54
N ARG A 159 -1.03 2.50 -2.08
CA ARG A 159 -2.20 1.63 -1.89
C ARG A 159 -2.07 0.30 -2.62
N GLU A 160 -1.35 0.24 -3.73
CA GLU A 160 -1.06 -1.02 -4.41
C GLU A 160 -0.05 -1.86 -3.61
N GLU A 161 0.98 -1.22 -3.07
CA GLU A 161 2.00 -1.86 -2.22
C GLU A 161 1.42 -2.36 -0.88
N ILE A 162 0.39 -1.68 -0.35
CA ILE A 162 -0.28 -2.02 0.91
C ILE A 162 -1.54 -2.89 0.70
N GLY A 163 -2.24 -2.75 -0.41
CA GLY A 163 -3.59 -3.28 -0.66
C GLY A 163 -3.67 -4.48 -1.61
N GLY A 164 -2.51 -5.10 -1.91
CA GLY A 164 -2.41 -6.30 -2.72
C GLY A 164 -2.60 -6.10 -4.22
N ASP A 165 -2.45 -7.18 -4.98
CA ASP A 165 -2.51 -7.18 -6.44
C ASP A 165 -3.88 -6.72 -6.99
N VAL A 166 -3.89 -5.63 -7.75
CA VAL A 166 -5.09 -5.08 -8.40
C VAL A 166 -5.71 -6.09 -9.37
N ALA A 167 -4.91 -6.94 -10.03
CA ALA A 167 -5.41 -7.95 -10.96
C ALA A 167 -6.18 -9.09 -10.26
N ALA A 168 -5.93 -9.31 -8.96
CA ALA A 168 -6.66 -10.30 -8.16
C ALA A 168 -8.12 -9.88 -7.89
N ARG A 169 -8.43 -8.58 -7.93
CA ARG A 169 -9.77 -8.03 -7.64
C ARG A 169 -10.82 -8.35 -8.70
N PHE A 170 -10.40 -8.72 -9.91
CA PHE A 170 -11.29 -8.93 -11.06
C PHE A 170 -11.63 -10.41 -11.33
N GLY A 171 -11.22 -11.36 -10.47
CA GLY A 171 -11.23 -12.79 -10.80
C GLY A 171 -11.94 -13.77 -9.87
N LYS A 172 -12.38 -13.40 -8.65
CA LYS A 172 -12.99 -14.39 -7.73
C LYS A 172 -14.11 -13.81 -6.85
N LEU A 173 -15.20 -14.57 -6.69
CA LEU A 173 -16.02 -14.49 -5.47
C LEU A 173 -15.12 -14.89 -4.30
N MET A 174 -15.01 -14.03 -3.29
CA MET A 174 -14.35 -14.33 -2.02
C MET A 174 -14.99 -15.58 -1.41
N THR A 175 -14.31 -16.72 -1.54
CA THR A 175 -14.62 -17.93 -0.78
C THR A 175 -13.38 -18.31 0.01
N LEU A 176 -13.13 -17.54 1.06
CA LEU A 176 -12.55 -17.92 2.35
C LEU A 176 -12.49 -16.65 3.21
N PRO A 177 -12.64 -16.76 4.54
CA PRO A 177 -12.83 -15.64 5.43
C PRO A 177 -11.51 -14.87 5.55
N GLU A 178 -11.30 -13.93 4.63
CA GLU A 178 -10.36 -12.85 4.85
C GLU A 178 -10.80 -12.16 6.13
N GLN A 179 -9.96 -12.32 7.14
CA GLN A 179 -10.07 -11.66 8.42
C GLN A 179 -10.39 -10.19 8.16
N THR A 180 -11.63 -9.85 8.45
CA THR A 180 -12.18 -8.52 8.29
C THR A 180 -11.68 -7.67 9.46
N SER A 181 -10.36 -7.54 9.60
CA SER A 181 -9.77 -6.50 10.46
C SER A 181 -9.91 -5.20 9.69
N THR A 182 -11.05 -4.54 9.95
CA THR A 182 -11.42 -3.26 9.37
C THR A 182 -10.32 -2.22 9.65
N LEU A 183 -9.48 -1.96 8.66
CA LEU A 183 -8.56 -0.82 8.63
C LEU A 183 -9.40 0.45 8.52
N VAL A 184 -9.80 1.04 9.65
CA VAL A 184 -10.44 2.35 9.68
C VAL A 184 -9.34 3.41 9.59
N PHE A 185 -9.09 3.91 8.38
CA PHE A 185 -8.31 5.13 8.18
C PHE A 185 -9.13 6.32 8.69
N THR A 186 -8.76 6.91 9.81
CA THR A 186 -9.23 8.25 10.16
C THR A 186 -8.47 9.26 9.31
N LEU A 187 -9.13 9.73 8.24
CA LEU A 187 -8.60 10.66 7.22
C LEU A 187 -8.32 12.10 7.71
N ASP A 188 -8.43 12.38 9.02
CA ASP A 188 -8.46 13.75 9.54
C ASP A 188 -7.08 14.40 9.83
N LYS A 189 -5.98 13.82 9.35
CA LYS A 189 -4.62 14.34 9.62
C LYS A 189 -3.70 14.44 8.39
N ILE A 190 -4.23 14.58 7.18
CA ILE A 190 -3.43 14.71 5.94
C ILE A 190 -3.02 16.18 5.68
N ALA A 191 -2.52 16.88 6.71
CA ALA A 191 -1.92 18.20 6.52
C ALA A 191 -0.83 18.46 7.55
N ARG A 192 0.30 17.77 7.41
CA ARG A 192 1.66 18.24 7.76
C ARG A 192 2.69 17.18 7.42
N ILE A 193 3.52 17.47 6.42
CA ILE A 193 4.73 16.74 6.08
C ILE A 193 5.77 17.01 7.18
N GLN A 194 5.88 16.10 8.12
CA GLN A 194 7.07 15.82 8.93
C GLN A 194 7.11 14.31 9.12
N ALA A 195 8.30 13.72 9.12
CA ALA A 195 8.53 12.29 9.25
C ALA A 195 8.12 11.79 10.65
N ASP A 196 6.81 11.73 10.93
CA ASP A 196 6.27 11.17 12.15
C ASP A 196 6.35 9.65 12.08
N GLN A 197 6.82 9.04 13.17
CA GLN A 197 6.73 7.59 13.37
C GLN A 197 5.26 7.19 13.24
N LYS A 198 4.90 6.53 12.12
CA LYS A 198 3.55 5.99 11.94
C LYS A 198 3.39 4.83 12.92
N HIS A 199 2.49 4.97 13.89
CA HIS A 199 2.11 3.88 14.79
C HIS A 199 0.86 3.19 14.23
N VAL A 200 0.95 1.89 14.00
CA VAL A 200 -0.18 1.05 13.61
C VAL A 200 -0.72 0.35 14.85
N VAL A 201 -2.04 0.39 15.04
CA VAL A 201 -2.72 -0.29 16.15
C VAL A 201 -3.34 -1.57 15.61
N TYR A 202 -3.03 -2.70 16.24
CA TYR A 202 -3.61 -3.99 15.93
C TYR A 202 -4.64 -4.34 16.99
N VAL A 203 -5.79 -4.83 16.54
CA VAL A 203 -6.90 -5.18 17.42
C VAL A 203 -7.37 -6.58 17.05
N ASN A 204 -7.21 -7.53 17.98
CA ASN A 204 -7.90 -8.81 17.94
C ASN A 204 -9.35 -8.57 18.36
N LYS A 205 -10.23 -8.30 17.38
CA LYS A 205 -11.65 -8.05 17.64
C LYS A 205 -12.36 -9.35 17.98
N THR A 206 -13.46 -9.26 18.72
CA THR A 206 -14.35 -10.40 18.91
C THR A 206 -14.95 -10.86 17.57
N PRO A 207 -15.08 -12.17 17.33
CA PRO A 207 -14.65 -13.26 18.19
C PRO A 207 -13.13 -13.44 18.23
N LEU A 208 -12.58 -13.54 19.45
CA LEU A 208 -11.14 -13.63 19.67
C LEU A 208 -10.57 -14.89 19.03
N THR A 209 -9.46 -14.74 18.33
CA THR A 209 -8.69 -15.90 17.83
C THR A 209 -7.82 -16.46 18.95
N LEU A 210 -7.99 -17.74 19.29
CA LEU A 210 -7.28 -18.42 20.37
C LEU A 210 -6.33 -19.47 19.81
N TYR A 211 -5.06 -19.42 20.23
CA TYR A 211 -4.07 -20.44 19.94
C TYR A 211 -3.72 -21.19 21.22
N ASN A 212 -3.37 -22.48 21.09
CA ASN A 212 -2.97 -23.33 22.22
C ASN A 212 -3.91 -23.26 23.43
N ALA A 213 -5.22 -23.08 23.18
CA ALA A 213 -6.21 -22.89 24.22
C ALA A 213 -6.38 -24.16 25.07
N GLN A 214 -6.31 -23.99 26.39
CA GLN A 214 -6.55 -25.04 27.38
C GLN A 214 -7.60 -24.57 28.36
N ASN A 215 -8.65 -25.37 28.54
CA ASN A 215 -9.72 -25.13 29.50
C ASN A 215 -10.44 -23.77 29.37
N VAL A 216 -10.38 -23.13 28.20
CA VAL A 216 -11.10 -21.88 27.90
C VAL A 216 -11.97 -22.04 26.65
N ILE A 217 -13.05 -21.28 26.58
CA ILE A 217 -14.02 -21.27 25.47
C ILE A 217 -14.36 -19.84 25.08
N LEU A 218 -14.97 -19.65 23.91
CA LEU A 218 -15.52 -18.36 23.50
C LEU A 218 -16.98 -18.26 23.96
N ASN A 219 -17.32 -17.15 24.63
CA ASN A 219 -18.70 -16.85 25.03
C ASN A 219 -19.53 -16.37 23.83
N SER A 220 -20.82 -16.08 24.05
CA SER A 220 -21.74 -15.60 22.99
C SER A 220 -21.34 -14.27 22.36
N SER A 221 -20.54 -13.46 23.06
CA SER A 221 -20.00 -12.17 22.58
C SER A 221 -18.66 -12.34 21.85
N GLY A 222 -18.12 -13.57 21.81
CA GLY A 222 -16.83 -13.88 21.19
C GLY A 222 -15.62 -13.53 22.06
N GLU A 223 -15.80 -13.38 23.37
CA GLU A 223 -14.73 -13.16 24.36
C GLU A 223 -14.31 -14.48 24.99
N VAL A 224 -13.13 -14.52 25.60
CA VAL A 224 -12.62 -15.74 26.25
C VAL A 224 -13.16 -15.86 27.67
N GLU A 225 -13.72 -17.01 27.99
CA GLU A 225 -14.10 -17.39 29.34
C GLU A 225 -13.56 -18.78 29.71
N LEU A 226 -13.45 -19.03 31.00
CA LEU A 226 -13.04 -20.33 31.52
C LEU A 226 -14.14 -21.36 31.25
N ALA A 227 -13.77 -22.55 30.74
CA ALA A 227 -14.71 -23.62 30.48
C ALA A 227 -15.41 -24.07 31.77
N SER A 228 -16.68 -24.43 31.67
CA SER A 228 -17.46 -24.89 32.83
C SER A 228 -16.78 -26.08 33.52
N GLY A 229 -16.52 -25.95 34.81
CA GLY A 229 -15.88 -26.98 35.63
C GLY A 229 -14.35 -26.91 35.71
N ALA A 230 -13.70 -26.03 34.94
CA ALA A 230 -12.28 -25.74 35.10
C ALA A 230 -12.03 -24.68 36.18
N THR A 231 -10.88 -24.76 36.86
CA THR A 231 -10.42 -23.76 37.85
C THR A 231 -9.28 -22.90 37.32
N GLU A 232 -8.64 -23.33 36.23
CA GLU A 232 -7.55 -22.63 35.55
C GLU A 232 -7.61 -22.91 34.04
N GLY A 233 -7.13 -21.97 33.24
CA GLY A 233 -7.09 -22.07 31.80
C GLY A 233 -6.12 -21.06 31.19
N SER A 234 -5.69 -21.33 29.97
CA SER A 234 -4.72 -20.50 29.24
C SER A 234 -5.01 -20.48 27.75
N PHE A 235 -4.55 -19.44 27.08
CA PHE A 235 -4.54 -19.35 25.63
C PHE A 235 -3.44 -18.39 25.21
N GLU A 236 -3.07 -18.48 23.94
CA GLU A 236 -2.16 -17.56 23.28
C GLU A 236 -2.91 -16.70 22.27
N ALA A 237 -2.56 -15.41 22.22
CA ALA A 237 -2.95 -14.50 21.15
C ALA A 237 -1.69 -14.15 20.35
N GLN A 238 -1.64 -14.58 19.10
CA GLN A 238 -0.48 -14.34 18.24
C GLN A 238 -0.73 -13.13 17.33
N VAL A 239 0.21 -12.18 17.35
CA VAL A 239 0.18 -11.00 16.47
C VAL A 239 1.51 -10.94 15.73
N LEU A 240 1.47 -11.15 14.42
CA LEU A 240 2.64 -11.07 13.57
C LEU A 240 2.83 -9.64 13.05
N PRO A 241 4.09 -9.20 12.85
CA PRO A 241 4.36 -7.93 12.21
C PRO A 241 3.82 -7.94 10.77
N PRO A 242 3.27 -6.80 10.29
CA PRO A 242 2.58 -6.71 8.99
C PRO A 242 3.52 -6.69 7.79
N SER A 243 4.81 -6.52 8.02
CA SER A 243 5.78 -6.07 7.02
C SER A 243 7.19 -6.32 7.52
N GLU A 244 8.10 -6.55 6.58
CA GLU A 244 9.55 -6.58 6.80
C GLU A 244 10.10 -5.23 7.30
N LEU A 245 9.34 -4.13 7.14
CA LEU A 245 9.68 -2.79 7.64
C LEU A 245 9.25 -2.56 9.09
N PHE A 246 8.67 -3.57 9.75
CA PHE A 246 8.29 -3.49 11.15
C PHE A 246 9.53 -3.29 12.04
N VAL A 247 9.53 -2.21 12.80
CA VAL A 247 10.67 -1.85 13.67
C VAL A 247 10.49 -2.41 15.07
N ASN A 248 9.35 -2.16 15.72
CA ASN A 248 9.11 -2.61 17.09
C ASN A 248 7.65 -2.50 17.53
N TRP A 249 7.31 -3.36 18.51
CA TRP A 249 6.10 -3.20 19.32
C TRP A 249 6.32 -2.11 20.36
N ILE A 250 5.35 -1.22 20.53
CA ILE A 250 5.46 -0.08 21.45
C ILE A 250 4.62 -0.31 22.70
N LYS A 251 3.37 -0.71 22.50
CA LYS A 251 2.39 -0.91 23.55
C LYS A 251 1.45 -2.03 23.14
N LEU A 252 1.08 -2.85 24.11
CA LEU A 252 -0.05 -3.76 24.04
C LEU A 252 -1.09 -3.28 25.06
N GLU A 253 -2.35 -3.36 24.69
CA GLU A 253 -3.50 -3.12 25.57
C GLU A 253 -4.45 -4.31 25.45
N TRP A 254 -5.11 -4.67 26.55
CA TRP A 254 -6.14 -5.70 26.58
C TRP A 254 -7.24 -5.31 27.55
N MET A 255 -8.39 -5.96 27.40
CA MET A 255 -9.51 -5.84 28.32
C MET A 255 -9.71 -7.17 29.01
N ALA A 256 -9.82 -7.15 30.33
CA ALA A 256 -10.06 -8.34 31.14
C ALA A 256 -11.07 -7.99 32.24
N GLU A 257 -11.90 -8.96 32.61
CA GLU A 257 -12.86 -8.84 33.71
C GLU A 257 -12.51 -9.84 34.82
N LYS A 258 -12.42 -9.36 36.06
CA LYS A 258 -12.07 -10.20 37.21
C LYS A 258 -13.33 -10.82 37.82
N ASN A 259 -13.67 -12.04 37.39
CA ASN A 259 -14.76 -12.83 37.97
C ASN A 259 -14.31 -13.69 39.16
N GLY A 260 -13.55 -13.08 40.08
CA GLY A 260 -13.07 -13.74 41.32
C GLY A 260 -11.77 -14.56 41.20
N GLY A 261 -11.18 -14.65 40.01
CA GLY A 261 -9.89 -15.31 39.76
C GLY A 261 -8.71 -14.35 39.58
N GLU A 262 -7.53 -14.88 39.30
CA GLU A 262 -6.33 -14.11 38.94
C GLU A 262 -6.04 -14.26 37.45
N ILE A 263 -5.57 -13.18 36.83
CA ILE A 263 -5.25 -13.15 35.39
C ILE A 263 -3.84 -12.60 35.26
N SER A 264 -2.93 -13.40 34.70
CA SER A 264 -1.59 -12.98 34.32
C SER A 264 -1.43 -12.97 32.80
N ALA A 265 -0.45 -12.22 32.32
CA ALA A 265 -0.13 -12.13 30.90
C ALA A 265 1.40 -12.22 30.72
N ASP A 266 1.82 -13.17 29.91
CA ASP A 266 3.21 -13.34 29.48
C ASP A 266 3.36 -12.86 28.04
N PHE A 267 4.46 -12.16 27.77
CA PHE A 267 4.80 -11.66 26.45
C PHE A 267 6.01 -12.40 25.94
N LEU A 268 5.82 -13.16 24.87
CA LEU A 268 6.86 -13.98 24.25
C LEU A 268 7.25 -13.41 22.89
N ASN A 269 8.50 -13.59 22.46
CA ASN A 269 8.90 -13.39 21.07
C ASN A 269 8.63 -14.65 20.22
N SER A 270 8.95 -14.58 18.92
CA SER A 270 8.76 -15.70 17.98
C SER A 270 9.57 -16.95 18.33
N ASP A 271 10.65 -16.80 19.10
CA ASP A 271 11.53 -17.88 19.52
C ASP A 271 11.11 -18.48 20.88
N GLY A 272 10.01 -17.97 21.48
CA GLY A 272 9.49 -18.39 22.77
C GLY A 272 10.19 -17.77 23.98
N GLU A 273 11.03 -16.75 23.79
CA GLU A 273 11.71 -16.06 24.87
C GLU A 273 10.77 -15.06 25.56
N LEU A 274 10.86 -15.00 26.90
CA LEU A 274 10.06 -14.10 27.73
C LEU A 274 10.56 -12.65 27.63
N LEU A 275 9.77 -11.79 26.99
CA LEU A 275 10.00 -10.35 26.88
C LEU A 275 9.50 -9.58 28.12
N GLY A 276 8.47 -10.10 28.77
CA GLY A 276 7.90 -9.51 29.97
C GLY A 276 6.73 -10.32 30.51
N GLN A 277 6.37 -10.03 31.75
CA GLN A 277 5.27 -10.68 32.45
C GLN A 277 4.52 -9.65 33.29
N ILE A 278 3.20 -9.78 33.35
CA ILE A 278 2.31 -9.03 34.23
C ILE A 278 1.49 -10.03 35.04
N TYR A 279 1.63 -9.98 36.37
CA TYR A 279 0.91 -10.86 37.28
C TYR A 279 -0.54 -10.43 37.53
N ASP A 280 -0.81 -9.13 37.56
CA ASP A 280 -2.17 -8.57 37.65
C ASP A 280 -2.57 -7.91 36.33
N ALA A 281 -2.91 -8.76 35.35
CA ALA A 281 -3.31 -8.32 34.03
C ALA A 281 -4.68 -7.63 34.05
N TYR A 282 -5.52 -7.90 35.05
CA TYR A 282 -6.78 -7.20 35.24
C TYR A 282 -6.58 -5.74 35.68
N GLY A 283 -5.68 -5.48 36.64
CA GLY A 283 -5.42 -4.13 37.15
C GLY A 283 -4.57 -3.27 36.23
N THR A 284 -3.68 -3.87 35.43
CA THR A 284 -2.73 -3.13 34.60
C THR A 284 -3.27 -2.87 33.19
N GLN A 285 -3.91 -3.85 32.54
CA GLN A 285 -4.53 -3.77 31.19
C GLN A 285 -3.66 -3.22 30.04
N PHE A 286 -2.38 -2.95 30.27
CA PHE A 286 -1.43 -2.57 29.24
C PHE A 286 -0.02 -3.02 29.57
N TYR A 287 0.78 -3.22 28.54
CA TYR A 287 2.21 -3.46 28.64
C TYR A 287 2.94 -2.54 27.66
N ARG A 288 4.00 -1.89 28.13
CA ARG A 288 4.87 -1.07 27.28
C ARG A 288 6.20 -1.78 27.10
N PHE A 289 6.50 -2.16 25.87
CA PHE A 289 7.76 -2.82 25.54
C PHE A 289 8.94 -1.86 25.83
N ARG A 290 10.01 -2.40 26.44
CA ARG A 290 11.21 -1.61 26.73
C ARG A 290 11.90 -1.27 25.41
N LYS A 291 11.95 0.02 25.07
CA LYS A 291 12.48 0.53 23.80
C LYS A 291 14.02 0.52 23.83
N TRP A 292 14.64 -0.10 22.83
CA TRP A 292 16.02 0.11 22.43
C TRP A 292 16.02 0.72 21.01
N PRO A 293 16.47 1.97 20.77
CA PRO A 293 16.63 3.11 21.67
C PRO A 293 15.52 4.19 21.49
N ASN A 294 15.48 5.15 22.42
CA ASN A 294 14.39 6.12 22.65
C ASN A 294 14.37 7.32 21.67
N GLY A 295 14.28 7.06 20.37
CA GLY A 295 14.05 8.09 19.34
C GLY A 295 15.24 8.34 18.41
N TYR A 296 14.98 9.04 17.31
CA TYR A 296 15.99 9.37 16.30
C TYR A 296 17.15 10.14 16.94
N GLY A 297 18.37 9.63 16.77
CA GLY A 297 19.58 10.25 17.32
C GLY A 297 19.88 9.93 18.80
N SER A 298 19.07 9.14 19.51
CA SER A 298 19.33 8.80 20.93
C SER A 298 20.65 8.05 21.18
N LEU A 299 21.12 7.25 20.21
CA LEU A 299 22.44 6.60 20.26
C LEU A 299 23.60 7.59 20.06
N THR A 300 23.35 8.72 19.41
CA THR A 300 24.37 9.66 18.91
C THR A 300 24.32 11.04 19.59
N TYR A 301 23.25 11.36 20.31
CA TYR A 301 23.02 12.67 20.91
C TYR A 301 23.93 12.89 22.11
N LEU A 302 24.95 13.74 21.94
CA LEU A 302 25.94 14.09 22.97
C LEU A 302 26.65 12.88 23.60
N ASN A 303 26.63 11.73 22.93
CA ASN A 303 27.06 10.46 23.52
C ASN A 303 28.46 10.01 23.06
N HIS A 304 29.22 10.89 22.40
CA HIS A 304 30.51 10.56 21.78
C HIS A 304 31.55 9.91 22.72
N GLU A 305 31.50 10.19 24.03
CA GLU A 305 32.40 9.62 25.04
C GLU A 305 32.19 8.11 25.24
N ASN A 306 31.01 7.59 24.90
CA ASN A 306 30.66 6.16 25.02
C ASN A 306 30.96 5.36 23.75
N TRP A 307 31.53 5.99 22.72
CA TRP A 307 31.89 5.32 21.46
C TRP A 307 33.40 5.08 21.40
N GLY A 308 33.80 3.82 21.23
CA GLY A 308 35.20 3.47 20.96
C GLY A 308 35.60 3.85 19.53
N SER A 309 36.85 4.26 19.35
CA SER A 309 37.45 4.49 18.03
C SER A 309 38.88 3.95 17.96
N ILE A 310 39.33 3.67 16.74
CA ILE A 310 40.70 3.25 16.44
C ILE A 310 41.24 4.22 15.37
N LYS A 311 42.32 4.95 15.67
CA LYS A 311 42.94 5.97 14.79
C LYS A 311 41.97 7.05 14.32
N ALA A 312 41.01 7.40 15.17
CA ALA A 312 40.04 8.45 14.88
C ALA A 312 39.58 9.10 16.17
N THR A 313 39.35 10.41 16.14
CA THR A 313 38.72 11.16 17.21
C THR A 313 37.21 11.19 16.99
N VAL A 314 36.46 10.77 18.00
CA VAL A 314 34.99 10.85 18.03
C VAL A 314 34.59 12.14 18.74
N THR A 315 33.77 12.98 18.09
CA THR A 315 33.25 14.22 18.70
C THR A 315 31.77 14.37 18.42
N SER A 316 31.04 15.06 19.29
CA SER A 316 29.65 15.45 19.00
C SER A 316 29.63 16.78 18.26
N ILE A 317 28.94 16.84 17.12
CA ILE A 317 28.74 18.07 16.34
C ILE A 317 27.26 18.39 16.25
N LYS A 318 26.91 19.68 16.30
CA LYS A 318 25.55 20.14 16.02
C LYS A 318 25.35 20.22 14.52
N ALA A 319 24.51 19.36 13.95
CA ALA A 319 24.22 19.31 12.52
C ALA A 319 22.71 19.48 12.28
N GLY A 320 22.29 20.66 11.83
CA GLY A 320 20.90 20.95 11.44
C GLY A 320 20.24 22.10 12.21
N ILE A 321 19.21 22.69 11.60
CA ILE A 321 18.45 23.86 12.09
C ILE A 321 17.58 23.49 13.32
N LEU A 322 17.23 22.22 13.47
CA LEU A 322 16.36 21.68 14.54
C LEU A 322 17.11 20.73 15.49
N ASN A 323 18.22 21.20 16.07
CA ASN A 323 18.89 20.58 17.24
C ASN A 323 19.20 19.06 17.16
N ALA A 324 19.71 18.54 16.03
CA ALA A 324 20.29 17.20 16.01
C ALA A 324 21.80 17.28 16.28
N TYR A 325 22.26 16.74 17.42
CA TYR A 325 23.68 16.44 17.64
C TYR A 325 23.99 15.10 17.00
N CYS A 326 25.00 15.08 16.12
CA CYS A 326 25.50 13.90 15.43
C CYS A 326 26.92 13.59 15.92
N ILE A 327 27.37 12.35 15.71
CA ILE A 327 28.75 11.97 15.94
C ILE A 327 29.58 12.28 14.69
N LYS A 328 30.68 13.00 14.87
CA LYS A 328 31.72 13.21 13.86
C LYS A 328 32.91 12.32 14.19
N LEU A 329 33.32 11.53 13.21
CA LEU A 329 34.57 10.77 13.22
C LEU A 329 35.59 11.55 12.38
N ALA A 330 36.70 11.93 12.98
CA ALA A 330 37.84 12.52 12.27
C ALA A 330 39.03 11.57 12.40
N PRO A 331 39.73 11.20 11.32
CA PRO A 331 40.94 10.39 11.43
C PRO A 331 41.99 11.16 12.25
N GLU A 332 42.70 10.45 13.12
CA GLU A 332 43.88 10.99 13.81
C GLU A 332 45.02 11.06 12.79
N VAL A 333 45.63 12.24 12.67
CA VAL A 333 46.83 12.47 11.85
C VAL A 333 48.06 11.99 12.60
#